data_AF-A0A497M0M1-F1
#
_entry.id   AF-A0A497M0M1-F1
#
_cell.length_a   1.000
_cell.length_b   1.000
_cell.length_c   1.000
_cell.angle_alpha   90.00
_cell.angle_beta   90.00
_cell.angle_gamma   90.00
#
_symmetry.space_group_name_H-M   'P 1'
#
loop_
_entity.id
_entity.type
_entity.pdbx_description
1 polymer ?
#
loop_
_entity_poly.entity_id
_entity_poly.type
_entity_poly.pdbx_seq_one_letter_code
_entity_poly.pdbx_strand_id
1 'polypeptide(L)'
;MKRKNKFLALLFLGLIVFVPLIIFSVTFYLFVYSFAYIFAFFVYCAILYKHVYKGKKPKYPLVPPEGQTDIYFPRTDIPRPIYEDVRRYPGFFKPKKKRRKKK
;
A
#
# COMPACT_ATOMS: atom_id res chain seq x y z
N MET A 1 -5.75 -17.34 10.74
CA MET A 1 -5.52 -15.99 11.31
C MET A 1 -5.85 -14.91 10.29
N LYS A 2 -6.54 -13.83 10.68
CA LYS A 2 -6.68 -12.63 9.85
C LYS A 2 -5.28 -12.12 9.45
N ARG A 3 -5.09 -11.69 8.20
CA ARG A 3 -3.79 -11.23 7.64
C ARG A 3 -3.10 -10.18 8.52
N LYS A 4 -3.88 -9.29 9.14
CA LYS A 4 -3.41 -8.31 10.12
C LYS A 4 -2.74 -8.98 11.33
N ASN A 5 -3.33 -10.04 11.87
CA ASN A 5 -2.78 -10.77 13.01
C ASN A 5 -1.51 -11.54 12.63
N LYS A 6 -1.43 -12.05 11.38
CA LYS A 6 -0.21 -12.71 10.87
C LYS A 6 0.94 -11.72 10.73
N PHE A 7 0.65 -10.53 10.21
CA PHE A 7 1.62 -9.43 10.15
C PHE A 7 2.12 -9.06 11.56
N LEU A 8 1.18 -8.83 12.48
CA LEU A 8 1.47 -8.41 13.84
C LEU A 8 2.35 -9.46 14.54
N ALA A 9 2.00 -10.74 14.45
CA ALA A 9 2.77 -11.82 15.06
C ALA A 9 4.21 -11.90 14.53
N LEU A 10 4.39 -11.80 13.21
CA LEU A 10 5.73 -11.81 12.60
C LEU A 10 6.53 -10.55 12.95
N LEU A 11 5.88 -9.39 13.08
CA LEU A 11 6.53 -8.16 13.52
C LEU A 11 7.00 -8.28 14.97
N PHE A 12 6.15 -8.79 15.86
CA PHE A 12 6.52 -9.05 17.26
C PHE A 12 7.67 -10.06 17.37
N LEU A 13 7.67 -11.11 16.57
CA LEU A 13 8.78 -12.07 16.53
C LEU A 13 10.09 -11.38 16.10
N GLY A 14 10.05 -10.49 15.11
CA GLY A 14 11.20 -9.69 14.73
C GLY A 14 11.69 -8.79 15.87
N LEU A 15 10.79 -8.09 16.57
CA LEU A 15 11.17 -7.25 17.72
C LEU A 15 11.85 -8.05 18.82
N ILE A 16 11.32 -9.23 19.17
CA ILE A 16 11.88 -10.10 20.21
C ILE A 16 13.31 -10.53 19.86
N VAL A 17 13.62 -10.74 18.58
CA VAL A 17 14.96 -11.15 18.14
C VAL A 17 15.92 -9.97 18.02
N PHE A 18 15.50 -8.87 17.39
CA PHE A 18 16.40 -7.75 17.08
C PHE A 18 16.66 -6.82 18.26
N VAL A 19 15.66 -6.59 19.13
CA VAL A 19 15.82 -5.65 20.27
C VAL A 19 16.93 -6.10 21.24
N PRO A 20 16.99 -7.37 21.71
CA PRO A 20 18.07 -7.82 22.58
C PRO A 20 19.45 -7.72 21.92
N LEU A 21 19.56 -8.03 20.62
CA LEU A 21 20.82 -7.95 19.88
C LEU A 21 21.33 -6.50 19.77
N ILE A 22 20.42 -5.54 19.54
CA ILE A 22 20.75 -4.12 19.51
C ILE A 22 21.21 -3.66 20.90
N ILE A 23 20.44 -3.98 21.96
CA ILE A 23 20.80 -3.62 23.34
C ILE A 23 22.17 -4.18 23.71
N PHE A 24 22.40 -5.47 23.44
CA PHE A 24 23.69 -6.12 23.67
C PHE A 24 24.81 -5.40 22.93
N SER A 25 24.67 -5.14 21.63
CA SER A 25 25.71 -4.45 20.85
C SER A 25 26.04 -3.05 21.39
N VAL A 26 25.05 -2.30 21.86
CA VAL A 26 25.26 -0.97 22.46
C VAL A 26 25.96 -1.08 23.81
N THR A 27 25.59 -2.06 24.63
CA THR A 27 26.16 -2.27 25.97
C THR A 27 27.66 -2.59 25.89
N PHE A 28 28.08 -3.29 24.83
CA PHE A 28 29.49 -3.63 24.57
C PHE A 28 30.23 -2.62 23.68
N TYR A 29 29.66 -1.43 23.45
CA TYR A 29 30.24 -0.37 22.61
C TYR A 29 30.56 -0.81 21.17
N LEU A 30 29.86 -1.82 20.65
CA LEU A 30 30.00 -2.38 19.32
C LEU A 30 29.14 -1.61 18.30
N PHE A 31 29.42 -0.32 18.12
CA PHE A 31 28.57 0.59 17.33
C PHE A 31 28.37 0.15 15.87
N VAL A 32 29.37 -0.42 15.22
CA VAL A 32 29.23 -0.91 13.83
C VAL A 32 28.15 -2.00 13.75
N TYR A 33 28.11 -2.88 14.75
CA TYR A 33 27.12 -3.95 14.81
C TYR A 33 25.73 -3.43 15.16
N SER A 34 25.62 -2.40 16.01
CA SER A 34 24.32 -1.79 16.31
C SER A 34 23.67 -1.19 15.06
N PHE A 35 24.44 -0.45 14.24
CA PHE A 35 23.96 0.06 12.96
C PHE A 35 23.58 -1.08 11.99
N ALA A 36 24.37 -2.15 11.94
CA ALA A 36 24.06 -3.32 11.11
C ALA A 36 22.76 -4.01 11.54
N TYR A 37 22.51 -4.19 12.84
CA TYR A 37 21.28 -4.79 13.34
C TYR A 37 20.05 -3.90 13.10
N ILE A 38 20.20 -2.58 13.25
CA ILE A 38 19.14 -1.61 12.92
C ILE A 38 18.80 -1.70 11.43
N PHE A 39 19.81 -1.68 10.56
CA PHE A 39 19.61 -1.80 9.11
C PHE A 39 18.95 -3.13 8.73
N ALA A 40 19.42 -4.24 9.31
CA ALA A 40 18.83 -5.56 9.09
C ALA A 40 17.36 -5.62 9.54
N PHE A 41 17.01 -4.96 10.65
CA PHE A 41 15.62 -4.86 11.11
C PHE A 41 14.73 -4.09 10.12
N PHE A 42 15.22 -2.99 9.53
CA PHE A 42 14.49 -2.27 8.47
C PHE A 42 14.29 -3.12 7.22
N VAL A 43 15.32 -3.84 6.78
CA VAL A 43 15.24 -4.77 5.64
C VAL A 43 14.22 -5.87 5.94
N TYR A 44 14.24 -6.45 7.14
CA TYR A 44 13.24 -7.43 7.59
C TYR A 44 11.81 -6.86 7.49
N CYS A 45 11.59 -5.65 8.03
CA CYS A 45 10.28 -4.98 7.96
C CYS A 45 9.84 -4.75 6.51
N ALA A 46 10.74 -4.33 5.63
CA ALA A 46 10.45 -4.10 4.22
C ALA A 46 10.06 -5.41 3.49
N ILE A 47 10.77 -6.51 3.74
CA ILE A 47 10.46 -7.83 3.19
C ILE A 47 9.12 -8.32 3.73
N LEU A 48 8.88 -8.17 5.02
CA LEU A 48 7.65 -8.60 5.67
C LEU A 48 6.46 -7.79 5.14
N TYR A 49 6.58 -6.48 5.00
CA TYR A 49 5.58 -5.64 4.36
C TYR A 49 5.34 -6.07 2.91
N LYS A 50 6.40 -6.30 2.13
CA LYS A 50 6.30 -6.77 0.75
C LYS A 50 5.57 -8.11 0.69
N HIS A 51 5.95 -9.10 1.49
CA HIS A 51 5.35 -10.42 1.48
C HIS A 51 3.89 -10.39 1.95
N VAL A 52 3.61 -9.60 2.99
CA VAL A 52 2.27 -9.53 3.56
C VAL A 52 1.37 -8.58 2.79
N TYR A 53 1.81 -7.58 2.04
CA TYR A 53 0.94 -6.59 1.39
C TYR A 53 1.10 -6.49 -0.14
N LYS A 54 2.25 -6.83 -0.72
CA LYS A 54 2.45 -6.83 -2.19
C LYS A 54 1.63 -7.98 -2.80
N GLY A 55 0.72 -7.63 -3.72
CA GLY A 55 -0.23 -8.57 -4.32
C GLY A 55 -1.69 -8.13 -4.19
N LYS A 56 -2.00 -7.09 -3.41
CA LYS A 56 -3.28 -6.38 -3.59
C LYS A 56 -3.17 -5.52 -4.84
N LYS A 57 -3.83 -5.95 -5.92
CA LYS A 57 -4.28 -5.00 -6.94
C LYS A 57 -5.08 -3.92 -6.20
N PRO A 58 -4.84 -2.63 -6.46
CA PRO A 58 -5.65 -1.57 -5.90
C PRO A 58 -7.12 -1.90 -6.20
N LYS A 59 -7.99 -1.73 -5.20
CA LYS A 59 -9.42 -2.05 -5.32
C LYS A 59 -10.13 -1.15 -6.35
N TYR A 60 -9.42 -0.13 -6.83
CA TYR A 60 -9.85 0.79 -7.86
C TYR A 60 -8.86 0.74 -9.03
N PRO A 61 -9.36 0.84 -10.27
CA PRO A 61 -8.47 1.01 -11.42
C PRO A 61 -7.64 2.28 -11.19
N LEU A 62 -6.31 2.15 -11.20
CA LEU A 62 -5.39 3.28 -11.09
C LEU A 62 -5.45 4.19 -12.33
N VAL A 63 -6.00 3.67 -13.42
CA VAL A 63 -6.10 4.36 -14.70
C VAL A 63 -7.56 4.27 -15.16
N PRO A 64 -8.18 5.36 -15.59
CA PRO A 64 -9.52 5.31 -16.16
C PRO A 64 -9.54 4.35 -17.36
N PRO A 65 -10.65 3.60 -17.58
CA PRO A 65 -10.76 2.61 -18.65
C PRO A 65 -10.59 3.20 -20.06
N GLU A 66 -10.71 4.52 -20.20
CA GLU A 66 -10.59 5.27 -21.46
C GLU A 66 -9.17 5.83 -21.70
N GLY A 67 -8.24 5.66 -20.74
CA GLY A 67 -6.84 6.09 -20.88
C GLY A 67 -6.61 7.62 -20.88
N GLN A 68 -7.66 8.42 -20.68
CA GLN A 68 -7.54 9.88 -20.58
C GLN A 68 -7.05 10.30 -19.19
N THR A 69 -6.02 11.14 -19.15
CA THR A 69 -5.58 11.83 -17.93
C THR A 69 -6.74 12.63 -17.35
N ASP A 70 -7.02 12.44 -16.06
CA ASP A 70 -8.10 13.14 -15.36
C ASP A 70 -7.93 14.66 -15.52
N ILE A 71 -8.96 15.34 -16.06
CA ILE A 71 -8.95 16.79 -16.37
C ILE A 71 -8.65 17.62 -15.12
N TYR A 72 -9.00 17.10 -13.93
CA TYR A 72 -8.79 17.78 -12.66
C TYR A 72 -7.40 17.53 -12.05
N PHE A 73 -6.72 16.46 -12.47
CA PHE A 73 -5.40 16.08 -11.96
C PHE A 73 -4.44 15.71 -13.10
N PRO A 74 -4.15 16.65 -14.02
CA PRO A 74 -3.39 16.37 -15.23
C PRO A 74 -1.93 15.97 -14.99
N ARG A 75 -1.43 16.11 -13.76
CA ARG A 75 -0.03 15.83 -13.38
C ARG A 75 0.12 14.84 -12.23
N THR A 76 -0.98 14.30 -11.69
CA THR A 76 -0.93 13.44 -10.50
C THR A 76 -1.79 12.20 -10.70
N ASP A 77 -1.18 11.02 -10.59
CA ASP A 77 -1.83 9.69 -10.68
C ASP A 77 -2.70 9.36 -9.43
N ILE A 78 -3.37 10.37 -8.87
CA ILE A 78 -4.22 10.22 -7.69
C ILE A 78 -5.59 9.71 -8.16
N PRO A 79 -6.03 8.49 -7.78
CA PRO A 79 -7.33 8.00 -8.17
C PRO A 79 -8.43 8.80 -7.48
N ARG A 80 -9.35 9.35 -8.26
CA ARG A 80 -10.51 10.08 -7.75
C ARG A 80 -11.46 9.14 -7.00
N PRO A 81 -12.03 9.54 -5.85
CA PRO A 81 -13.07 8.77 -5.17
C PRO A 81 -14.40 8.84 -5.93
N ILE A 82 -14.53 8.03 -6.99
CA ILE A 82 -15.71 7.96 -7.88
C ILE A 82 -17.01 7.81 -7.10
N TYR A 83 -17.00 7.12 -5.96
CA TYR A 83 -18.19 6.94 -5.13
C TYR A 83 -18.75 8.27 -4.58
N GLU A 84 -17.88 9.21 -4.19
CA GLU A 84 -18.31 10.53 -3.71
C GLU A 84 -18.88 11.37 -4.86
N ASP A 85 -18.29 11.27 -6.05
CA ASP A 85 -18.75 11.98 -7.23
C ASP A 85 -20.09 11.45 -7.75
N VAL A 86 -20.28 10.13 -7.75
CA VAL A 86 -21.56 9.49 -8.10
C VAL A 86 -22.65 9.88 -7.11
N ARG A 87 -22.30 10.00 -5.82
CA ARG A 87 -23.24 10.42 -4.78
C ARG A 87 -23.62 11.90 -4.89
N ARG A 88 -22.68 12.79 -5.21
CA ARG A 88 -22.93 14.23 -5.36
C ARG A 88 -23.57 14.59 -6.71
N TYR A 89 -23.21 13.87 -7.78
CA TYR A 89 -23.57 14.22 -9.16
C TYR A 89 -24.08 13.02 -9.96
N PRO A 90 -25.17 12.36 -9.54
CA PRO A 90 -25.65 11.12 -10.17
C PRO A 90 -26.07 11.30 -11.63
N GLY A 91 -26.41 12.52 -12.06
CA GLY A 91 -26.82 12.83 -13.43
C GLY A 91 -25.73 12.63 -14.48
N PHE A 92 -24.45 12.84 -14.14
CA PHE A 92 -23.33 12.72 -15.07
C PHE A 92 -22.94 11.26 -15.34
N PHE A 93 -23.24 10.37 -14.39
CA PHE A 93 -22.92 8.94 -14.49
C PHE A 93 -24.07 8.10 -15.06
N LYS A 94 -25.18 8.72 -15.48
CA LYS A 94 -26.25 8.00 -16.16
C LYS A 94 -25.74 7.52 -17.51
N PRO A 95 -25.79 6.20 -17.81
CA PRO A 95 -25.40 5.70 -19.12
C PRO A 95 -26.29 6.34 -20.18
N LYS A 96 -25.70 7.14 -21.09
CA LYS A 96 -26.40 7.63 -22.28
C LYS A 96 -26.84 6.39 -23.06
N LYS A 97 -28.15 6.12 -23.12
CA LYS A 97 -28.71 5.04 -23.95
C LYS A 97 -28.25 5.27 -25.39
N LYS A 98 -27.26 4.50 -25.86
CA LYS A 98 -26.89 4.46 -27.27
C LYS A 98 -28.15 4.02 -28.04
N ARG A 99 -28.74 4.93 -28.82
CA ARG A 99 -29.79 4.58 -29.79
C ARG A 99 -29.18 3.55 -30.74
N ARG A 100 -29.58 2.28 -30.63
CA ARG A 100 -29.26 1.25 -31.62
C ARG A 100 -29.79 1.75 -32.97
N LYS A 101 -28.90 2.14 -33.89
CA LYS A 101 -29.27 2.26 -35.30
C LYS A 101 -29.58 0.84 -35.78
N LYS A 102 -30.87 0.53 -35.98
CA LYS A 102 -31.27 -0.62 -36.80
C LYS A 102 -30.76 -0.35 -38.22
N LYS A 103 -29.92 -1.24 -38.73
CA LYS A 103 -29.61 -1.37 -40.15
C LYS A 103 -30.40 -2.56 -40.65
#